data_AF-A0A9D4GQU7-F1
#
_entry.id   AF-A0A9D4GQU7-F1
#
_cell.length_a   1.000
_cell.length_b   1.000
_cell.length_c   1.000
_cell.angle_alpha   90.00
_cell.angle_beta   90.00
_cell.angle_gamma   90.00
#
_symmetry.space_group_name_H-M   'P 1'
#
loop_
_entity.id
_entity.type
_entity.pdbx_description
1 polymer ?
#
loop_
_entity_poly.entity_id
_entity_poly.type
_entity_poly.pdbx_seq_one_letter_code
_entity_poly.pdbx_strand_id
1 'polypeptide(L)'
;MSLQRKSHVKSFYERDDVSQLTANKKSTITPNGVKKQIRLLKDDLKHVHGRYISEKNTISYTLFCQLRPFWVIKPKEKDHKTCLCRIHDNIHLKPHAAHTVGMVRTKDVNPLVTKIVCNETGMYRKCKQCKDKVPTIDNTNDNCEQVKWFEWKTRREGIVDKGKSSSRTVTNTIKDQDQGTREGK
;
A
#
# COMPACT_ATOMS: atom_id res chain seq x y z
N MET A 1 36.81 -17.97 -0.46
CA MET A 1 35.40 -18.07 -0.93
C MET A 1 35.35 -17.72 -2.41
N SER A 2 34.69 -18.50 -3.28
CA SER A 2 34.65 -18.12 -4.71
C SER A 2 33.87 -16.81 -4.87
N LEU A 3 34.48 -15.81 -5.52
CA LEU A 3 33.84 -14.52 -5.80
C LEU A 3 32.49 -14.70 -6.53
N GLN A 4 32.40 -15.74 -7.35
CA GLN A 4 31.22 -16.13 -8.11
C GLN A 4 30.02 -16.50 -7.22
N ARG A 5 30.25 -17.15 -6.08
CA ARG A 5 29.16 -17.47 -5.14
C ARG A 5 28.61 -16.21 -4.47
N LYS A 6 29.50 -15.27 -4.11
CA LYS A 6 29.10 -14.00 -3.47
C LYS A 6 28.34 -13.11 -4.44
N SER A 7 28.77 -13.02 -5.70
CA SER A 7 28.05 -12.25 -6.72
C SER A 7 26.67 -12.85 -7.01
N HIS A 8 26.56 -14.18 -7.10
CA HIS A 8 25.28 -14.85 -7.36
C HIS A 8 24.26 -14.60 -6.24
N VAL A 9 24.65 -14.79 -4.96
CA VAL A 9 23.77 -14.51 -3.82
C VAL A 9 23.36 -13.03 -3.78
N LYS A 10 24.29 -12.12 -4.08
CA LYS A 10 24.00 -10.69 -4.17
C LYS A 10 22.95 -10.41 -5.25
N SER A 11 23.13 -10.91 -6.46
CA SER A 11 22.20 -10.73 -7.57
C SER A 11 20.81 -11.26 -7.24
N PHE A 12 20.72 -12.41 -6.56
CA PHE A 12 19.46 -12.95 -6.08
C PHE A 12 18.74 -12.02 -5.09
N TYR A 13 19.45 -11.47 -4.10
CA TYR A 13 18.86 -10.51 -3.17
C TYR A 13 18.40 -9.22 -3.85
N GLU A 14 19.04 -8.82 -4.95
CA GLU A 14 18.71 -7.60 -5.69
C GLU A 14 17.50 -7.74 -6.65
N ARG A 15 16.96 -8.95 -6.81
CA ARG A 15 15.76 -9.15 -7.64
C ARG A 15 14.52 -8.53 -6.99
N ASP A 16 13.64 -8.00 -7.82
CA ASP A 16 12.46 -7.27 -7.36
C ASP A 16 11.40 -8.18 -6.72
N ASP A 17 11.42 -9.49 -6.97
CA ASP A 17 10.60 -10.49 -6.29
C ASP A 17 11.13 -10.88 -4.89
N VAL A 18 12.41 -10.59 -4.61
CA VAL A 18 13.07 -10.92 -3.33
C VAL A 18 13.13 -9.72 -2.40
N SER A 19 13.49 -8.55 -2.93
CA SER A 19 13.53 -7.30 -2.18
C SER A 19 13.05 -6.14 -3.04
N GLN A 20 12.70 -5.01 -2.42
CA GLN A 20 12.21 -3.82 -3.12
C GLN A 20 12.96 -2.57 -2.67
N LEU A 21 13.21 -1.64 -3.59
CA LEU A 21 13.75 -0.34 -3.24
C LEU A 21 12.76 0.46 -2.37
N THR A 22 13.29 1.25 -1.44
CA THR A 22 12.50 2.23 -0.71
C THR A 22 12.04 3.36 -1.63
N ALA A 23 10.82 3.87 -1.44
CA ALA A 23 10.23 4.92 -2.28
C ALA A 23 11.07 6.21 -2.31
N ASN A 24 11.71 6.55 -1.19
CA ASN A 24 12.57 7.72 -1.11
C ASN A 24 13.99 7.41 -1.61
N LYS A 25 14.45 8.10 -2.65
CA LYS A 25 15.83 8.01 -3.18
C LYS A 25 16.89 8.43 -2.16
N LYS A 26 16.54 9.23 -1.15
CA LYS A 26 17.44 9.65 -0.06
C LYS A 26 17.61 8.58 1.02
N SER A 27 16.79 7.54 1.03
CA SER A 27 16.94 6.41 1.95
C SER A 27 18.12 5.54 1.51
N THR A 28 19.31 5.92 1.97
CA THR A 28 20.58 5.25 1.64
C THR A 28 21.31 4.81 2.89
N ILE A 29 22.15 3.79 2.75
CA ILE A 29 23.10 3.34 3.78
C ILE A 29 24.52 3.42 3.20
N THR A 30 25.50 3.87 4.01
CA THR A 30 26.89 4.10 3.57
C THR A 30 27.92 3.45 4.50
N PRO A 31 28.00 2.12 4.58
CA PRO A 31 29.09 1.44 5.26
C PRO A 31 30.37 1.51 4.41
N ASN A 32 31.52 1.71 5.06
CA ASN A 32 32.85 1.72 4.42
C ASN A 32 32.96 2.62 3.18
N GLY A 33 32.30 3.79 3.22
CA GLY A 33 32.33 4.77 2.12
C GLY A 33 31.47 4.42 0.89
N VAL A 34 30.81 3.26 0.86
CA VAL A 34 30.00 2.83 -0.29
C VAL A 34 28.53 3.16 -0.06
N LYS A 35 28.04 4.22 -0.71
CA LYS A 35 26.64 4.64 -0.62
C LYS A 35 25.74 3.78 -1.52
N LYS A 36 24.70 3.18 -0.93
CA LYS A 36 23.69 2.38 -1.64
C LYS A 36 22.28 2.73 -1.18
N GLN A 37 21.32 2.73 -2.11
CA GLN A 37 19.90 2.86 -1.77
C GLN A 37 19.42 1.60 -1.06
N ILE A 38 18.60 1.79 -0.03
CA ILE A 38 18.08 0.69 0.78
C ILE A 38 17.09 -0.13 -0.04
N ARG A 39 17.24 -1.46 0.06
CA ARG A 39 16.26 -2.46 -0.37
C ARG A 39 15.69 -3.16 0.87
N LEU A 40 14.37 -3.31 0.90
CA LEU A 40 13.64 -4.01 1.95
C LEU A 40 13.32 -5.43 1.47
N LEU A 41 13.63 -6.44 2.28
CA LEU A 41 13.20 -7.81 2.01
C LEU A 41 11.67 -7.88 1.96
N LYS A 42 11.14 -8.64 1.00
CA LYS A 42 9.69 -8.88 0.86
C LYS A 42 9.17 -9.99 1.76
N ASP A 43 10.07 -10.80 2.31
CA ASP A 43 9.76 -11.99 3.09
C ASP A 43 10.90 -12.28 4.08
N ASP A 44 10.68 -13.21 4.99
CA ASP A 44 11.67 -13.66 5.95
C ASP A 44 12.85 -14.37 5.29
N LEU A 45 14.03 -14.22 5.90
CA LEU A 45 15.27 -14.81 5.39
C LEU A 45 15.18 -16.33 5.21
N LYS A 46 14.40 -17.02 6.04
CA LYS A 46 14.18 -18.48 5.91
C LYS A 46 13.45 -18.82 4.61
N HIS A 47 12.36 -18.12 4.28
CA HIS A 47 11.62 -18.32 3.04
C HIS A 47 12.42 -17.88 1.82
N VAL A 48 13.13 -16.75 1.92
CA VAL A 48 14.03 -16.26 0.88
C VAL A 48 15.15 -17.27 0.59
N HIS A 49 15.75 -17.88 1.62
CA HIS A 49 16.72 -18.96 1.47
C HIS A 49 16.08 -20.21 0.86
N GLY A 50 14.87 -20.60 1.29
CA GLY A 50 14.12 -21.70 0.68
C GLY A 50 13.91 -21.51 -0.83
N ARG A 51 13.54 -20.29 -1.26
CA ARG A 51 13.46 -19.92 -2.69
C ARG A 51 14.80 -20.05 -3.39
N TYR A 52 15.88 -19.56 -2.78
CA TYR A 52 17.23 -19.67 -3.34
C TYR A 52 17.63 -21.13 -3.58
N ILE A 53 17.35 -22.03 -2.63
CA ILE A 53 17.61 -23.47 -2.74
C ILE A 53 16.73 -24.12 -3.82
N SER A 54 15.46 -23.72 -3.93
CA SER A 54 14.53 -24.24 -4.95
C SER A 54 14.99 -23.98 -6.38
N GLU A 55 15.80 -22.94 -6.60
CA GLU A 55 16.44 -22.62 -7.89
C GLU A 55 17.72 -23.46 -8.15
N LYS A 56 17.83 -24.65 -7.52
CA LYS A 56 18.95 -25.59 -7.63
C LYS A 56 20.30 -25.03 -7.14
N ASN A 57 20.28 -24.06 -6.24
CA ASN A 57 21.49 -23.56 -5.60
C ASN A 57 21.80 -24.31 -4.30
N THR A 58 23.07 -24.51 -3.98
CA THR A 58 23.50 -25.18 -2.75
C THR A 58 24.28 -24.23 -1.84
N ILE A 59 23.68 -23.83 -0.72
CA ILE A 59 24.33 -22.99 0.29
C ILE A 59 23.67 -23.20 1.66
N SER A 60 24.47 -23.19 2.74
CA SER A 60 23.89 -23.21 4.08
C SER A 60 23.16 -21.90 4.38
N TYR A 61 22.11 -21.98 5.22
CA TYR A 61 21.35 -20.81 5.65
C TYR A 61 22.25 -19.74 6.28
N THR A 62 23.18 -20.16 7.14
CA THR A 62 24.14 -19.26 7.81
C THR A 62 25.00 -18.50 6.81
N LEU A 63 25.57 -19.21 5.83
CA LEU A 63 26.41 -18.58 4.82
C LEU A 63 25.60 -17.67 3.90
N PHE A 64 24.38 -18.06 3.53
CA PHE A 64 23.45 -17.22 2.76
C PHE A 64 23.12 -15.90 3.47
N CYS A 65 22.91 -15.95 4.79
CA CYS A 65 22.68 -14.75 5.60
C CYS A 65 23.92 -13.86 5.69
N GLN A 66 25.12 -14.44 5.82
CA GLN A 66 26.39 -13.70 5.86
C GLN A 66 26.72 -13.02 4.52
N LEU A 67 26.34 -13.63 3.40
CA LEU A 67 26.56 -13.08 2.06
C LEU A 67 25.52 -12.02 1.66
N ARG A 68 24.53 -11.73 2.53
CA ARG A 68 23.53 -10.70 2.27
C ARG A 68 24.18 -9.32 2.11
N PRO A 69 23.89 -8.58 1.02
CA PRO A 69 24.38 -7.22 0.85
C PRO A 69 23.88 -6.30 1.97
N PHE A 70 24.75 -5.42 2.47
CA PHE A 70 24.43 -4.54 3.61
C PHE A 70 23.25 -3.58 3.35
N TRP A 71 22.95 -3.30 2.08
CA TRP A 71 21.83 -2.44 1.68
C TRP A 71 20.51 -3.19 1.53
N VAL A 72 20.49 -4.51 1.76
CA VAL A 72 19.27 -5.33 1.78
C VAL A 72 18.93 -5.64 3.23
N ILE A 73 17.91 -4.95 3.75
CA ILE A 73 17.54 -4.99 5.17
C ILE A 73 16.16 -5.63 5.37
N LYS A 74 15.92 -6.14 6.58
CA LYS A 74 14.56 -6.56 6.97
C LYS A 74 13.69 -5.30 7.14
N PRO A 75 12.43 -5.31 6.68
CA PRO A 75 11.50 -4.22 6.95
C PRO A 75 11.27 -4.10 8.45
N LYS A 76 11.20 -2.86 8.94
CA LYS A 76 10.68 -2.53 10.28
C LYS A 76 9.18 -2.25 10.19
N GLU A 77 8.53 -2.05 11.33
CA GLU A 77 7.09 -1.77 11.37
C GLU A 77 6.66 -0.61 10.46
N LYS A 78 7.43 0.49 10.51
CA LYS A 78 7.24 1.68 9.66
C LYS A 78 7.45 1.44 8.16
N ASP A 79 8.09 0.33 7.79
CA ASP A 79 8.43 -0.02 6.41
C ASP A 79 7.36 -0.96 5.80
N HIS A 80 6.41 -1.46 6.59
CA HIS A 80 5.27 -2.20 6.04
C HIS A 80 4.44 -1.26 5.16
N LYS A 81 4.12 -1.75 3.96
CA LYS A 81 3.28 -1.04 2.98
C LYS A 81 1.80 -1.08 3.36
N THR A 82 1.45 -0.82 4.61
CA THR A 82 0.08 -0.49 4.97
C THR A 82 -0.13 0.98 4.63
N CYS A 83 -0.87 1.26 3.55
CA CYS A 83 -1.24 2.65 3.28
C CYS A 83 -2.30 3.07 4.30
N LEU A 84 -1.91 3.84 5.30
CA LEU A 84 -2.82 4.60 6.17
C LEU A 84 -3.19 5.95 5.53
N CYS A 85 -3.09 6.04 4.22
CA CYS A 85 -3.42 7.24 3.50
C CYS A 85 -4.93 7.43 3.45
N ARG A 86 -5.35 8.68 3.65
CA ARG A 86 -6.75 9.15 3.58
C ARG A 86 -7.54 8.55 2.41
N ILE A 87 -6.90 8.45 1.24
CA ILE A 87 -7.52 7.95 0.01
C ILE A 87 -7.89 6.47 0.12
N HIS A 88 -6.94 5.61 0.51
CA HIS A 88 -7.23 4.18 0.65
C HIS A 88 -8.24 3.94 1.76
N ASP A 89 -8.13 4.64 2.89
CA ASP A 89 -9.07 4.44 3.99
C ASP A 89 -10.50 4.90 3.61
N ASN A 90 -10.64 6.04 2.93
CA ASN A 90 -11.93 6.49 2.40
C ASN A 90 -12.51 5.53 1.34
N ILE A 91 -11.67 4.90 0.52
CA ILE A 91 -12.12 3.88 -0.44
C ILE A 91 -12.70 2.67 0.28
N HIS A 92 -12.17 2.26 1.43
CA HIS A 92 -12.73 1.17 2.23
C HIS A 92 -14.03 1.55 2.95
N LEU A 93 -14.19 2.82 3.34
CA LEU A 93 -15.40 3.30 4.03
C LEU A 93 -16.64 3.37 3.13
N LYS A 94 -16.46 3.61 1.82
CA LYS A 94 -17.58 3.76 0.86
C LYS A 94 -18.41 2.48 0.65
N PRO A 95 -17.82 1.31 0.34
CA PRO A 95 -18.57 0.05 0.25
C PRO A 95 -19.30 -0.32 1.53
N HIS A 96 -18.74 0.05 2.68
CA HIS A 96 -19.36 -0.21 3.98
C HIS A 96 -20.71 0.52 4.10
N ALA A 97 -20.74 1.81 3.78
CA ALA A 97 -21.97 2.60 3.78
C ALA A 97 -22.98 2.11 2.72
N ALA A 98 -22.50 1.83 1.50
CA ALA A 98 -23.34 1.32 0.41
C ALA A 98 -23.96 -0.06 0.74
N HIS A 99 -23.22 -0.92 1.45
CA HIS A 99 -23.72 -2.22 1.89
C HIS A 99 -24.82 -2.07 2.95
N THR A 100 -24.68 -1.14 3.91
CA THR A 100 -25.68 -0.88 4.94
C THR A 100 -27.04 -0.51 4.36
N VAL A 101 -27.05 0.20 3.22
CA VAL A 101 -28.28 0.61 2.52
C VAL A 101 -28.70 -0.37 1.41
N GLY A 102 -28.04 -1.53 1.32
CA GLY A 102 -28.35 -2.61 0.38
C GLY A 102 -27.97 -2.34 -1.08
N MET A 103 -27.14 -1.32 -1.37
CA MET A 103 -26.75 -0.97 -2.74
C MET A 103 -25.66 -1.88 -3.31
N VAL A 104 -24.86 -2.51 -2.45
CA VAL A 104 -23.81 -3.47 -2.85
C VAL A 104 -23.85 -4.69 -1.96
N ARG A 105 -23.48 -5.84 -2.51
CA ARG A 105 -23.51 -7.14 -1.82
C ARG A 105 -22.34 -7.40 -0.86
N THR A 106 -21.34 -6.51 -0.83
CA THR A 106 -20.17 -6.67 0.03
C THR A 106 -19.68 -5.32 0.56
N LYS A 107 -19.19 -5.34 1.80
CA LYS A 107 -18.48 -4.23 2.44
C LYS A 107 -16.98 -4.18 2.11
N ASP A 108 -16.44 -5.22 1.49
CA ASP A 108 -15.03 -5.29 1.09
C ASP A 108 -14.85 -4.70 -0.31
N VAL A 109 -13.81 -3.88 -0.49
CA VAL A 109 -13.46 -3.26 -1.76
C VAL A 109 -12.85 -4.29 -2.73
N ASN A 110 -12.13 -5.29 -2.26
CA ASN A 110 -11.38 -6.20 -3.13
C ASN A 110 -12.30 -6.99 -4.07
N PRO A 111 -13.41 -7.60 -3.61
CA PRO A 111 -14.35 -8.28 -4.49
C PRO A 111 -15.10 -7.32 -5.45
N LEU A 112 -15.19 -6.03 -5.12
CA LEU A 112 -15.75 -5.04 -6.04
C LEU A 112 -14.75 -4.72 -7.16
N VAL A 113 -13.47 -4.55 -6.81
CA VAL A 113 -12.40 -4.28 -7.77
C VAL A 113 -12.25 -5.42 -8.77
N THR A 114 -12.27 -6.67 -8.33
CA THR A 114 -12.13 -7.84 -9.21
C THR A 114 -13.27 -8.00 -10.22
N LYS A 115 -14.47 -7.50 -9.89
CA LYS A 115 -15.60 -7.46 -10.84
C LYS A 115 -15.42 -6.37 -11.91
N ILE A 116 -14.77 -5.27 -11.56
CA ILE A 116 -14.58 -4.12 -12.43
C ILE A 116 -13.34 -4.27 -13.30
N VAL A 117 -12.27 -4.86 -12.78
CA VAL A 117 -10.92 -4.84 -13.38
C VAL A 117 -10.38 -6.26 -13.55
N CYS A 118 -9.79 -6.56 -14.71
CA CYS A 118 -9.23 -7.89 -15.01
C CYS A 118 -7.81 -8.12 -14.46
N ASN A 119 -6.99 -7.08 -14.33
CA ASN A 119 -5.63 -7.12 -13.78
C ASN A 119 -5.15 -5.70 -13.42
N GLU A 120 -3.95 -5.56 -12.84
CA GLU A 120 -3.39 -4.26 -12.42
C GLU A 120 -3.39 -3.19 -13.53
N THR A 121 -3.13 -3.56 -14.79
CA THR A 121 -3.14 -2.61 -15.91
C THR A 121 -4.53 -2.05 -16.20
N GLY A 122 -5.58 -2.83 -15.92
CA GLY A 122 -6.97 -2.43 -16.10
C GLY A 122 -7.45 -1.37 -15.10
N MET A 123 -6.73 -1.16 -13.99
CA MET A 123 -7.07 -0.14 -12.98
C MET A 123 -7.00 1.29 -13.56
N TYR A 124 -6.17 1.49 -14.60
CA TYR A 124 -6.04 2.78 -15.30
C TYR A 124 -7.10 3.00 -16.39
N ARG A 125 -8.11 2.11 -16.51
CA ARG A 125 -9.18 2.17 -17.52
C ARG A 125 -8.67 2.18 -18.99
N LYS A 126 -7.46 1.70 -19.24
CA LYS A 126 -6.88 1.57 -20.59
C LYS A 126 -7.19 0.23 -21.26
N CYS A 127 -7.67 -0.75 -20.50
CA CYS A 127 -7.99 -2.08 -21.02
C CYS A 127 -9.33 -2.08 -21.75
N LYS A 128 -9.35 -2.51 -23.01
CA LYS A 128 -10.56 -2.56 -23.85
C LYS A 128 -11.69 -3.40 -23.26
N GLN A 129 -11.38 -4.42 -22.47
CA GLN A 129 -12.37 -5.36 -21.90
C GLN A 129 -13.05 -4.85 -20.62
N CYS A 130 -12.40 -3.94 -19.88
CA CYS A 130 -12.88 -3.53 -18.55
C CYS A 130 -12.97 -2.01 -18.37
N LYS A 131 -12.56 -1.22 -19.37
CA LYS A 131 -12.62 0.25 -19.32
C LYS A 131 -13.99 0.81 -18.97
N ASP A 132 -15.06 0.18 -19.45
CA ASP A 132 -16.44 0.66 -19.29
C ASP A 132 -17.21 -0.13 -18.22
N LYS A 133 -16.57 -1.09 -17.53
CA LYS A 133 -17.23 -1.87 -16.47
C LYS A 133 -17.49 -0.99 -15.25
N VAL A 134 -18.70 -1.05 -14.72
CA VAL A 134 -19.09 -0.38 -13.48
C VAL A 134 -19.56 -1.42 -12.46
N PRO A 135 -19.41 -1.17 -11.16
CA PRO A 135 -19.98 -2.05 -10.15
C PRO A 135 -21.50 -2.10 -10.30
N THR A 136 -22.07 -3.29 -10.17
CA THR A 136 -23.53 -3.48 -10.11
C THR A 136 -24.05 -2.85 -8.82
N ILE A 137 -25.01 -1.93 -8.96
CA ILE A 137 -25.69 -1.27 -7.85
C ILE A 137 -27.11 -1.86 -7.80
N ASP A 138 -27.46 -2.43 -6.65
CA ASP A 138 -28.81 -2.97 -6.42
C ASP A 138 -29.74 -1.79 -6.04
N ASN A 139 -30.59 -1.38 -6.99
CA ASN A 139 -31.51 -0.23 -6.86
C ASN A 139 -32.88 -0.59 -6.28
N THR A 140 -33.09 -1.82 -5.83
CA THR A 140 -34.43 -2.35 -5.48
C THR A 140 -34.99 -1.86 -4.15
N ASN A 141 -34.22 -1.09 -3.38
CA ASN A 141 -34.56 -0.73 -2.02
C ASN A 141 -34.86 0.78 -1.92
N ASP A 142 -35.99 1.25 -2.44
CA ASP A 142 -36.34 2.69 -2.56
C ASP A 142 -36.40 3.49 -1.24
N ASN A 143 -36.34 2.82 -0.09
CA ASN A 143 -36.51 3.44 1.23
C ASN A 143 -35.28 4.22 1.76
N CYS A 144 -34.27 4.49 0.93
CA CYS A 144 -33.05 5.18 1.39
C CYS A 144 -32.66 6.33 0.46
N GLU A 145 -33.34 7.46 0.64
CA GLU A 145 -33.03 8.72 -0.05
C GLU A 145 -31.68 9.31 0.40
N GLN A 146 -31.25 9.04 1.65
CA GLN A 146 -30.01 9.56 2.21
C GLN A 146 -29.11 8.45 2.76
N VAL A 147 -27.90 8.36 2.22
CA VAL A 147 -26.83 7.49 2.71
C VAL A 147 -25.88 8.34 3.55
N LYS A 148 -25.58 7.87 4.76
CA LYS A 148 -24.55 8.47 5.63
C LYS A 148 -23.30 7.61 5.61
N TRP A 149 -22.12 8.23 5.50
CA TRP A 149 -20.85 7.53 5.56
C TRP A 149 -19.83 8.31 6.38
N PHE A 150 -18.82 7.61 6.88
CA PHE A 150 -17.65 8.27 7.43
C PHE A 150 -16.62 8.52 6.33
N GLU A 151 -15.95 9.65 6.39
CA GLU A 151 -14.77 9.91 5.58
C GLU A 151 -13.75 10.75 6.33
N TRP A 152 -12.49 10.51 6.03
CA TRP A 152 -11.41 11.36 6.47
C TRP A 152 -11.34 12.61 5.60
N LYS A 153 -11.51 13.77 6.23
CA LYS A 153 -11.42 15.11 5.64
C LYS A 153 -10.22 15.85 6.23
N THR A 154 -9.55 16.64 5.39
CA THR A 154 -8.48 17.53 5.84
C THR A 154 -9.05 18.94 5.99
N ARG A 155 -9.04 19.48 7.21
CA ARG A 155 -9.50 20.83 7.53
C ARG A 155 -8.32 21.70 7.97
N ARG A 156 -8.35 22.97 7.59
CA ARG A 156 -7.39 23.98 8.06
C ARG A 156 -8.08 24.84 9.10
N GLU A 157 -7.50 24.90 10.29
CA GLU A 157 -8.06 25.62 11.42
C GLU A 157 -7.04 26.65 11.91
N GLY A 158 -7.52 27.86 12.19
CA GLY A 158 -6.71 28.90 12.82
C GLY A 158 -6.69 28.65 14.32
N ILE A 159 -5.52 28.31 14.87
CA ILE A 159 -5.32 28.21 16.32
C ILE A 159 -4.66 29.51 16.78
N VAL A 160 -5.26 30.17 17.77
CA VAL A 160 -4.66 31.30 18.48
C VAL A 160 -4.00 30.73 19.74
N ASP A 161 -2.67 30.78 19.81
CA ASP A 161 -1.96 30.33 21.00
C ASP A 161 -2.19 31.35 22.15
N LYS A 162 -2.48 30.86 23.36
CA LYS A 162 -2.71 31.72 24.54
C LYS A 162 -1.55 32.71 24.70
N GLY A 163 -1.84 34.00 24.60
CA GLY A 163 -0.88 35.10 24.77
C GLY A 163 -0.23 35.64 23.49
N LYS A 164 -0.61 35.17 22.30
CA LYS A 164 -0.16 35.75 21.02
C LYS A 164 -1.34 36.29 20.21
N SER A 165 -1.15 37.46 19.61
CA SER A 165 -2.11 38.12 18.71
C SER A 165 -2.07 37.58 17.28
N SER A 166 -1.11 36.71 16.94
CA SER A 166 -1.02 36.06 15.63
C SER A 166 -1.63 34.65 15.64
N SER A 167 -2.46 34.35 14.64
CA SER A 167 -3.02 33.01 14.43
C SER A 167 -2.05 32.15 13.64
N ARG A 168 -1.93 30.87 14.02
CA ARG A 168 -1.26 29.86 13.19
C ARG A 168 -2.29 28.96 12.53
N THR A 169 -2.12 28.71 11.24
CA THR A 169 -2.97 27.75 10.51
C THR A 169 -2.43 26.34 10.73
N VAL A 170 -3.25 25.47 11.31
CA VAL A 170 -2.94 24.06 11.49
C VAL A 170 -3.80 23.25 10.52
N THR A 171 -3.21 22.22 9.93
CA THR A 171 -3.92 21.29 9.04
C THR A 171 -4.19 20.00 9.79
N ASN A 172 -5.46 19.72 10.08
CA ASN A 172 -5.90 18.54 10.81
C ASN A 172 -6.61 17.57 9.84
N THR A 173 -6.36 16.28 10.00
CA THR A 173 -7.12 15.23 9.30
C THR A 173 -8.03 14.56 10.33
N ILE A 174 -9.33 14.71 10.15
CA ILE A 174 -10.36 14.22 11.08
C ILE A 174 -11.30 13.28 10.33
N LYS A 175 -11.80 12.27 11.05
CA LYS A 175 -12.87 11.39 10.55
C LYS A 175 -14.19 12.06 10.85
N ASP A 176 -14.94 12.37 9.81
CA ASP A 176 -16.19 13.11 9.89
C ASP A 176 -17.31 12.28 9.24
N GLN A 177 -18.56 12.55 9.62
CA GLN A 177 -19.72 11.93 9.01
C GLN A 177 -20.25 12.84 7.91
N ASP A 178 -20.41 12.29 6.71
CA ASP A 178 -21.02 12.98 5.58
C ASP A 178 -22.31 12.27 5.15
N GLN A 179 -23.11 12.96 4.37
CA GLN A 179 -24.38 12.44 3.85
C GLN A 179 -24.60 12.85 2.40
N GLY A 180 -25.30 12.01 1.66
CA GLY A 180 -25.58 12.24 0.25
C GLY A 180 -26.71 11.36 -0.26
N THR A 181 -27.18 11.68 -1.46
CA THR A 181 -28.21 10.94 -2.17
C THR A 181 -27.63 9.79 -2.97
N ARG A 182 -28.47 8.80 -3.30
CA ARG A 182 -28.07 7.66 -4.15
C ARG A 182 -27.62 8.08 -5.55
N GLU A 183 -28.25 9.12 -6.09
CA GLU A 183 -27.82 9.80 -7.30
C GLU A 183 -26.73 10.79 -6.90
N GLY A 184 -25.47 10.42 -7.11
CA GLY A 184 -24.35 11.32 -6.88
C GLY A 184 -24.43 12.53 -7.84
N LYS A 185 -24.08 13.72 -7.33
CA LYS A 185 -23.74 14.88 -8.16
C LYS A 185 -22.57 14.57 -9.09
#